data_AF-A0A158IXI9-F1
#
_entry.id   AF-A0A158IXI9-F1
#
_cell.length_a   1.000
_cell.length_b   1.000
_cell.length_c   1.000
_cell.angle_alpha   90.00
_cell.angle_beta   90.00
_cell.angle_gamma   90.00
#
_symmetry.space_group_name_H-M   'P 1'
#
loop_
_entity.id
_entity.type
_entity.pdbx_description
1 polymer ?
#
loop_
_entity_poly.entity_id
_entity_poly.type
_entity_poly.pdbx_seq_one_letter_code
_entity_poly.pdbx_strand_id
1 'polypeptide(L)'
;MKCANERSLRYQVDKWLAPGSVPVHVRQFSRTRSDGRRYVCVEALHGAAARALFFFRHDDGHWCVYPPAPKRHNMRGERLAA
;
A
#
# COMPACT_ATOMS: atom_id res chain seq x y z
N MET A 1 12.99 -9.16 -17.42
CA MET A 1 12.21 -7.92 -17.26
C MET A 1 10.96 -8.26 -16.46
N LYS A 2 10.79 -7.78 -15.22
CA LYS A 2 9.50 -7.97 -14.52
C LYS A 2 8.47 -7.11 -15.23
N CYS A 3 7.43 -7.72 -15.76
CA CYS A 3 6.37 -7.00 -16.47
C CYS A 3 5.81 -5.91 -15.53
N ALA A 4 5.64 -4.68 -16.01
CA ALA A 4 5.14 -3.55 -15.21
C ALA A 4 3.84 -3.89 -14.44
N ASN A 5 3.10 -4.88 -14.95
CA ASN A 5 1.88 -5.42 -14.35
C ASN A 5 2.10 -6.08 -12.99
N GLU A 6 3.22 -6.77 -12.75
CA GLU A 6 3.51 -7.51 -11.49
C GLU A 6 3.65 -6.61 -10.25
N ARG A 7 3.63 -5.31 -10.45
CA ARG A 7 3.82 -4.31 -9.39
C ARG A 7 2.68 -3.29 -9.33
N SER A 8 1.64 -3.52 -10.15
CA SER A 8 0.40 -2.73 -10.18
C SER A 8 -0.48 -3.06 -8.97
N LEU A 9 -1.41 -2.16 -8.63
CA LEU A 9 -2.39 -2.42 -7.57
C LEU A 9 -3.24 -3.65 -7.91
N ARG A 10 -3.71 -3.75 -9.16
CA ARG A 10 -4.55 -4.86 -9.63
C ARG A 10 -3.86 -6.20 -9.43
N TYR A 11 -2.59 -6.32 -9.82
CA TYR A 11 -1.83 -7.56 -9.62
C TYR A 11 -1.66 -7.91 -8.14
N GLN A 12 -1.38 -6.92 -7.29
CA GLN A 12 -1.20 -7.18 -5.86
C GLN A 12 -2.52 -7.58 -5.19
N VAL A 13 -3.65 -6.99 -5.60
CA VAL A 13 -4.98 -7.40 -5.15
C VAL A 13 -5.29 -8.83 -5.55
N ASP A 14 -5.08 -9.19 -6.82
CA ASP A 14 -5.31 -10.55 -7.30
C ASP A 14 -4.40 -11.56 -6.59
N LYS A 15 -3.11 -11.23 -6.40
CA LYS A 15 -2.13 -12.10 -5.75
C LYS A 15 -2.43 -12.39 -4.28
N TRP A 16 -2.85 -11.38 -3.51
CA TRP A 16 -2.91 -11.48 -2.05
C TRP A 16 -4.32 -11.55 -1.48
N LEU A 17 -5.28 -10.92 -2.15
CA LEU A 17 -6.63 -10.74 -1.61
C LEU A 17 -7.68 -11.52 -2.39
N ALA A 18 -7.65 -11.47 -3.72
CA ALA A 18 -8.77 -11.86 -4.56
C ALA A 18 -8.34 -12.72 -5.76
N PRO A 19 -7.66 -13.87 -5.53
CA PRO A 19 -7.20 -14.71 -6.63
C PRO A 19 -8.40 -15.27 -7.41
N GLY A 20 -8.33 -15.22 -8.74
CA GLY A 20 -9.40 -15.71 -9.60
C GLY A 20 -10.50 -14.68 -9.87
N SER A 21 -10.19 -13.39 -9.78
CA SER A 21 -11.07 -12.30 -10.20
C SER A 21 -12.39 -12.19 -9.43
N VAL A 22 -12.39 -12.57 -8.14
CA VAL A 22 -13.53 -12.35 -7.25
C VAL A 22 -13.85 -10.84 -7.15
N PRO A 23 -15.13 -10.44 -7.00
CA PRO A 23 -15.49 -9.04 -6.83
C PRO A 23 -14.80 -8.42 -5.63
N VAL A 24 -14.19 -7.26 -5.85
CA VAL A 24 -13.53 -6.46 -4.81
C VAL A 24 -14.11 -5.05 -4.78
N HIS A 25 -14.04 -4.41 -3.62
CA HIS A 25 -14.42 -3.02 -3.47
C HIS A 25 -13.36 -2.25 -2.67
N VAL A 26 -13.21 -0.97 -3.00
CA VAL A 26 -12.34 -0.07 -2.25
C VAL A 26 -13.11 0.44 -1.04
N ARG A 27 -12.69 0.04 0.16
CA ARG A 27 -13.31 0.47 1.41
C ARG A 27 -12.76 1.83 1.87
N GLN A 28 -11.48 2.08 1.60
CA GLN A 28 -10.83 3.34 1.95
C GLN A 28 -9.72 3.66 0.96
N PHE A 29 -9.56 4.94 0.62
CA PHE A 29 -8.39 5.44 -0.10
C PHE A 29 -7.96 6.77 0.51
N SER A 30 -6.68 6.89 0.87
CA SER A 30 -6.16 8.10 1.53
C SER A 30 -4.64 8.19 1.42
N ARG A 31 -4.05 9.07 2.24
CA ARG A 31 -2.62 9.26 2.42
C ARG A 31 -2.24 9.11 3.89
N THR A 32 -1.08 8.53 4.15
CA THR A 32 -0.47 8.45 5.48
C THR A 32 -0.09 9.84 5.98
N ARG A 33 -0.27 10.11 7.27
CA ARG A 33 0.01 11.42 7.88
C ARG A 33 1.49 11.76 7.95
N SER A 34 2.34 10.75 8.13
CA SER A 34 3.79 10.93 8.35
C SER A 34 4.57 11.31 7.09
N ASP A 35 4.21 10.72 5.95
CA ASP A 35 5.00 10.86 4.71
C ASP A 35 4.15 11.15 3.46
N GLY A 36 2.82 11.28 3.61
CA GLY A 36 1.89 11.63 2.55
C GLY A 36 1.69 10.54 1.48
N ARG A 37 2.19 9.33 1.71
CA ARG A 37 2.13 8.22 0.74
C ARG A 37 0.73 7.65 0.62
N ARG A 38 0.33 7.31 -0.60
CA ARG A 38 -1.01 6.81 -0.89
C ARG A 38 -1.16 5.38 -0.36
N TYR A 39 -2.33 5.09 0.20
CA TYR A 39 -2.72 3.73 0.52
C TYR A 39 -4.20 3.51 0.17
N VAL A 40 -4.55 2.25 -0.02
CA VAL A 40 -5.92 1.81 -0.27
C VAL A 40 -6.23 0.60 0.58
N CYS A 41 -7.41 0.55 1.18
CA CYS A 41 -7.96 -0.65 1.79
C CYS A 41 -8.94 -1.27 0.80
N VAL A 42 -8.67 -2.49 0.39
CA VAL A 42 -9.53 -3.25 -0.53
C VAL A 42 -10.11 -4.41 0.25
N GLU A 43 -11.39 -4.66 0.05
CA GLU A 43 -12.14 -5.75 0.67
C GLU A 43 -12.71 -6.67 -0.42
N ALA A 44 -12.71 -7.97 -0.12
CA ALA A 44 -13.19 -9.05 -1.00
C ALA A 44 -13.96 -10.10 -0.19
N LEU A 45 -15.04 -10.63 -0.77
CA LEU A 45 -15.82 -11.70 -0.19
C LEU A 45 -15.25 -13.07 -0.58
N HIS A 46 -15.02 -13.94 0.41
CA HIS A 46 -14.59 -15.32 0.28
C HIS A 46 -15.65 -16.23 0.91
N GLY A 47 -16.59 -16.71 0.09
CA GLY A 47 -17.78 -17.41 0.58
C GLY A 47 -18.60 -16.49 1.48
N ALA A 48 -18.83 -16.90 2.73
CA ALA A 48 -19.60 -16.12 3.71
C ALA A 48 -18.78 -15.08 4.49
N ALA A 49 -17.46 -14.99 4.27
CA ALA A 49 -16.58 -14.12 5.05
C ALA A 49 -15.95 -13.01 4.19
N ALA A 50 -15.86 -11.80 4.74
CA ALA A 50 -15.12 -10.70 4.14
C ALA A 50 -13.66 -10.70 4.61
N ARG A 51 -12.73 -10.40 3.70
CA ARG A 51 -11.32 -10.16 3.99
C ARG A 51 -10.92 -8.80 3.44
N ALA A 52 -10.09 -8.07 4.16
CA ALA A 52 -9.59 -6.78 3.71
C ALA A 52 -8.07 -6.69 3.89
N LEU A 53 -7.40 -6.04 2.95
CA LEU A 53 -5.98 -5.74 3.01
C LEU A 53 -5.71 -4.28 2.66
N PHE A 54 -4.69 -3.73 3.31
CA PHE A 54 -4.11 -2.45 2.95
C PHE A 54 -3.02 -2.65 1.90
N PHE A 55 -3.04 -1.82 0.87
CA PHE A 55 -2.00 -1.73 -0.14
C PHE A 55 -1.42 -0.33 -0.11
N PHE A 56 -0.10 -0.23 -0.10
CA PHE A 56 0.66 1.00 0.04
C PHE A 56 1.42 1.29 -1.24
N ARG A 57 1.38 2.54 -1.69
CA ARG A 57 2.19 3.02 -2.81
C ARG A 57 3.58 3.39 -2.30
N HIS A 58 4.60 2.72 -2.80
CA HIS A 58 6.01 2.98 -2.51
C HIS A 58 6.57 4.03 -3.48
N ASP A 59 7.73 4.61 -3.15
CA ASP A 59 8.33 5.73 -3.90
C ASP A 59 8.78 5.33 -5.31
N ASP A 60 9.11 4.05 -5.49
CA ASP A 60 9.40 3.42 -6.78
C ASP A 60 8.16 3.25 -7.68
N GLY A 61 6.99 3.67 -7.18
CA GLY A 61 5.73 3.51 -7.89
C GLY A 61 5.26 2.05 -7.92
N HIS A 62 5.63 1.23 -6.96
CA HIS A 62 5.07 -0.10 -6.77
C HIS A 62 4.01 -0.11 -5.68
N TRP A 63 3.06 -1.03 -5.78
CA TRP A 63 2.11 -1.31 -4.71
C TRP A 63 2.60 -2.50 -3.89
N CYS A 64 2.50 -2.42 -2.57
CA CYS A 64 2.94 -3.44 -1.62
C CYS A 64 1.91 -3.63 -0.51
N VAL A 65 1.84 -4.82 0.11
CA VAL A 65 0.95 -5.12 1.25
C VAL A 65 1.54 -4.71 2.61
N TYR A 66 2.73 -4.11 2.60
CA TYR A 66 3.44 -3.61 3.76
C TYR A 66 3.70 -2.11 3.61
N PRO A 67 3.72 -1.36 4.72
CA PRO A 67 3.98 0.07 4.68
C PRO A 67 5.39 0.35 4.14
N PRO A 68 5.58 1.48 3.45
CA PRO A 68 6.91 1.92 3.05
C PRO A 68 7.77 2.18 4.29
N ALA A 69 9.09 2.06 4.15
CA ALA A 69 9.99 2.41 5.24
C ALA A 69 9.72 3.88 5.67
N PRO A 70 9.68 4.16 6.99
CA PRO A 70 9.56 5.52 7.48
C PRO A 70 10.63 6.39 6.81
N LYS A 71 10.26 7.57 6.31
CA LYS A 71 11.28 8.53 5.90
C LYS A 71 12.18 8.77 7.10
N ARG A 72 13.47 8.44 6.98
CA ARG A 72 14.45 8.89 7.95
C ARG A 72 14.38 10.40 7.93
N HIS A 73 13.84 10.99 8.99
CA HIS A 73 14.07 12.40 9.23
C HIS A 73 15.59 12.51 9.38
N ASN A 74 16.25 13.08 8.38
CA ASN A 74 17.59 13.62 8.59
C ASN A 74 17.39 14.77 9.58
N MET A 75 17.34 14.45 10.87
CA MET A 75 17.61 15.42 11.91
C MET A 75 19.05 15.87 11.65
N ARG A 76 19.21 16.93 10.85
CA ARG A 76 20.37 17.80 11.02
C ARG A 76 20.26 18.26 12.45
N GLY A 77 21.14 17.74 13.31
CA GLY A 77 21.25 18.21 14.68
C GLY A 77 21.49 19.70 14.62
N GLU A 78 20.47 20.49 14.91
CA GLU A 78 20.65 21.87 15.29
C GLU A 78 21.45 21.81 16.59
N ARG A 79 22.76 22.05 16.48
CA ARG A 79 23.57 22.45 17.62
C ARG A 79 22.94 23.73 18.14
N LEU A 80 22.10 23.61 19.16
CA LEU A 80 21.77 24.74 20.01
C LEU A 80 23.06 25.13 20.73
N ALA A 81 23.71 26.16 20.21
CA ALA A 81 24.75 26.91 20.88
C ALA A 81 24.18 28.30 21.19
N ALA A 82 23.93 28.56 22.47
CA ALA A 82 24.10 29.84 23.15
C ALA A 82 23.96 29.58 24.66
#